data_AF-A0A6P8HBU0-F1
#
_entry.id   AF-A0A6P8HBU0-F1
#
_cell.length_a   1.000
_cell.length_b   1.000
_cell.length_c   1.000
_cell.angle_alpha   90.00
_cell.angle_beta   90.00
_cell.angle_gamma   90.00
#
_symmetry.space_group_name_H-M   'P 1'
#
loop_
_entity.id
_entity.type
_entity.pdbx_description
1 polymer ?
#
loop_
_entity_poly.entity_id
_entity_poly.type
_entity_poly.pdbx_seq_one_letter_code
_entity_poly.pdbx_strand_id
1 'polypeptide(L)'
;MKIWLLLVVLSFALLDSCCQAGLCPISLPQNVPWYSPCKSFRGTSLFNQRVHYGIEKPTESMPFARLKHGIVSLTAILIKDPFLKFHADKWRGLAVFNEAARSSYMLSKVFAPTIPTMNEFSSIAEHFKRKPKLLLHGYAKIPSDQEPFDKSKTDWMSDQHFADQRLAGTNPMNLNKITFSGEMGVNWNELKSTLNEKFEWESVVSKALNGMPFDTAIEEGHLYVLHHPYGDDLMTLADEVDKDPKRKMWKFMSPIALFASVPSKDSSSEQIWQNYYELVISLTGMVLACSPVYTPNDGDLWTLAKLNVQLTDLEVSQIVEHLSKVHFIAEGLCVSVERQLSYQHPLYVIMRYHCRGVLVANTYGGPVLLADNLKLDSLFPYGYKGANELVAKTAK
;
A
#
# COMPACT_ATOMS: atom_id res chain seq x y z
N MET A 1 52.02 11.85 -17.54
CA MET A 1 51.15 12.33 -18.65
C MET A 1 49.74 11.72 -18.66
N LYS A 2 49.49 10.48 -18.19
CA LYS A 2 48.16 9.84 -18.26
C LYS A 2 47.15 10.20 -17.15
N ILE A 3 47.58 10.75 -16.02
CA ILE A 3 46.69 11.13 -14.90
C ILE A 3 46.09 12.54 -15.09
N TRP A 4 46.80 13.44 -15.76
CA TRP A 4 46.31 14.79 -16.07
C TRP A 4 45.19 14.81 -17.12
N LEU A 5 45.22 13.93 -18.13
CA LEU A 5 44.12 13.81 -19.10
C LEU A 5 42.82 13.31 -18.46
N LEU A 6 42.90 12.40 -17.49
CA LEU A 6 41.73 11.87 -16.77
C LEU A 6 41.07 12.93 -15.88
N LEU A 7 41.86 13.77 -15.20
CA LEU A 7 41.35 14.88 -14.39
C LEU A 7 40.73 16.00 -15.24
N VAL A 8 41.26 16.26 -16.43
CA VAL A 8 40.69 17.23 -17.38
C VAL A 8 39.38 16.70 -18.00
N VAL A 9 39.31 15.42 -18.38
CA VAL A 9 38.07 14.84 -18.94
C VAL A 9 36.95 14.77 -17.88
N LEU A 10 37.28 14.49 -16.61
CA LEU A 10 36.31 14.50 -15.50
C LEU A 10 35.85 15.91 -15.12
N SER A 11 36.70 16.94 -15.23
CA SER A 11 36.29 18.32 -14.99
C SER A 11 35.41 18.88 -16.11
N PHE A 12 35.64 18.51 -17.37
CA PHE A 12 34.76 18.90 -18.49
C PHE A 12 33.37 18.24 -18.42
N ALA A 13 33.26 16.98 -17.99
CA ALA A 13 31.96 16.31 -17.87
C ALA A 13 31.05 16.90 -16.77
N LEU A 14 31.65 17.45 -15.70
CA LEU A 14 30.92 18.14 -14.63
C LEU A 14 30.59 19.60 -14.99
N LEU A 15 31.42 20.26 -15.80
CA LEU A 15 31.17 21.61 -16.31
C LEU A 15 30.04 21.66 -17.36
N ASP A 16 29.94 20.66 -18.24
CA ASP A 16 28.90 20.65 -19.28
C ASP A 16 27.48 20.58 -18.70
N SER A 17 27.28 19.76 -17.65
CA SER A 17 25.96 19.58 -17.04
C SER A 17 25.52 20.81 -16.23
N CYS A 18 26.45 21.56 -15.64
CA CYS A 18 26.15 22.74 -14.83
C CYS A 18 25.98 24.01 -15.68
N CYS A 19 26.72 24.14 -16.80
CA CYS A 19 26.60 25.28 -17.71
C CYS A 19 25.36 25.20 -18.62
N GLN A 20 24.85 24.00 -18.95
CA GLN A 20 23.72 23.85 -19.87
C GLN A 20 22.35 24.15 -19.23
N ALA A 21 22.19 23.96 -17.92
CA ALA A 21 20.96 24.33 -17.20
C ALA A 21 20.71 25.85 -17.19
N GLY A 22 21.77 26.66 -17.33
CA GLY A 22 21.67 28.13 -17.45
C GLY A 22 21.44 28.63 -18.88
N LEU A 23 21.65 27.81 -19.91
CA LEU A 23 21.61 28.24 -21.32
C LEU A 23 20.22 28.10 -21.96
N CYS A 24 19.38 27.17 -21.47
CA CYS A 24 18.07 26.90 -22.06
C CYS A 24 16.95 27.02 -21.03
N PRO A 25 16.05 28.01 -21.15
CA PRO A 25 15.01 28.24 -20.16
C PRO A 25 13.97 27.11 -20.15
N ILE A 26 13.42 26.86 -18.96
CA ILE A 26 12.26 25.99 -18.79
C ILE A 26 11.08 26.59 -19.58
N SER A 27 10.61 25.86 -20.58
CA SER A 27 9.59 26.35 -21.53
C SER A 27 8.93 25.20 -22.29
N LEU A 28 7.74 25.48 -22.81
CA LEU A 28 7.06 24.56 -23.72
C LEU A 28 7.80 24.49 -25.07
N PRO A 29 7.83 23.33 -25.75
CA PRO A 29 8.58 23.17 -26.99
C PRO A 29 8.23 24.19 -28.09
N GLN A 30 6.96 24.60 -28.19
CA GLN A 30 6.50 25.59 -29.17
C GLN A 30 7.06 27.00 -28.94
N ASN A 31 7.54 27.30 -27.72
CA ASN A 31 8.12 28.59 -27.39
C ASN A 31 9.63 28.63 -27.65
N VAL A 32 10.23 27.52 -28.11
CA VAL A 32 11.65 27.42 -28.41
C VAL A 32 11.87 27.69 -29.91
N PRO A 33 12.59 28.77 -30.29
CA PRO A 33 12.84 29.07 -31.70
C PRO A 33 13.54 27.90 -32.41
N TRP A 34 13.12 27.62 -33.64
CA TRP A 34 13.57 26.43 -34.37
C TRP A 34 15.07 26.39 -34.66
N TYR A 35 15.69 27.57 -34.78
CA TYR A 35 17.12 27.75 -35.04
C TYR A 35 17.96 27.83 -33.74
N SER A 36 17.33 27.83 -32.56
CA SER A 36 18.05 27.97 -31.30
C SER A 36 18.81 26.68 -30.94
N PRO A 37 20.01 26.78 -30.34
CA PRO A 37 20.71 25.62 -29.79
C PRO A 37 19.86 24.81 -28.80
N CYS A 38 18.91 25.47 -28.13
CA CYS A 38 18.00 24.83 -27.18
C CYS A 38 17.06 23.81 -27.82
N LYS A 39 16.63 23.99 -29.08
CA LYS A 39 15.84 22.96 -29.76
C LYS A 39 16.65 21.68 -29.97
N SER A 40 17.90 21.82 -30.42
CA SER A 40 18.82 20.69 -30.58
C SER A 40 19.13 20.02 -29.25
N PHE A 41 19.42 20.81 -28.21
CA PHE A 41 19.67 20.30 -26.86
C PHE A 41 18.51 19.45 -26.34
N ARG A 42 17.26 19.94 -26.46
CA ARG A 42 16.07 19.20 -26.03
C ARG A 42 15.91 17.89 -26.79
N GLY A 43 16.20 17.88 -28.09
CA GLY A 43 16.19 16.67 -28.92
C GLY A 43 17.21 15.63 -28.46
N THR A 44 18.47 16.04 -28.27
CA THR A 44 19.54 15.16 -27.76
C THR A 44 19.23 14.63 -26.36
N SER A 45 18.74 15.50 -25.47
CA SER A 45 18.33 15.12 -24.12
C SER A 45 17.24 14.04 -24.14
N LEU A 46 16.18 14.24 -24.94
CA LEU A 46 15.10 13.26 -25.09
C LEU A 46 15.58 11.94 -25.69
N PHE A 47 16.47 11.99 -26.67
CA PHE A 47 17.07 10.79 -27.24
C PHE A 47 17.83 9.99 -26.17
N ASN A 48 18.69 10.65 -25.39
CA ASN A 48 19.44 10.02 -24.31
C ASN A 48 18.51 9.45 -23.22
N GLN A 49 17.48 10.20 -22.82
CA GLN A 49 16.47 9.71 -21.88
C GLN A 49 15.80 8.43 -22.40
N ARG A 50 15.40 8.38 -23.69
CA ARG A 50 14.76 7.19 -24.27
C ARG A 50 15.66 5.96 -24.33
N VAL A 51 16.97 6.16 -24.43
CA VAL A 51 17.97 5.07 -24.34
C VAL A 51 18.07 4.55 -22.90
N HIS A 52 18.08 5.42 -21.90
CA HIS A 52 18.23 5.03 -20.49
C HIS A 52 16.95 4.47 -19.87
N TYR A 53 15.80 5.05 -20.20
CA TYR A 53 14.50 4.68 -19.64
C TYR A 53 13.72 3.84 -20.65
N GLY A 54 14.15 2.61 -20.88
CA GLY A 54 13.40 1.65 -21.71
C GLY A 54 12.09 1.22 -21.03
N ILE A 55 11.09 0.78 -21.81
CA ILE A 55 9.85 0.17 -21.29
C ILE A 55 9.86 -1.32 -21.63
N GLU A 56 9.61 -2.15 -20.63
CA GLU A 56 9.27 -3.56 -20.79
C GLU A 56 7.75 -3.70 -20.92
N LYS A 57 7.33 -4.49 -21.90
CA LYS A 57 5.92 -4.72 -22.17
C LYS A 57 5.32 -5.58 -21.06
N PRO A 58 4.04 -5.37 -20.69
CA PRO A 58 3.32 -6.27 -19.80
C PRO A 58 3.44 -7.73 -20.25
N THR A 59 3.64 -8.63 -19.29
CA THR A 59 3.60 -10.08 -19.47
C THR A 59 2.48 -10.67 -18.63
N GLU A 60 2.17 -11.96 -18.80
CA GLU A 60 1.21 -12.66 -17.94
C GLU A 60 1.65 -12.68 -16.47
N SER A 61 2.96 -12.84 -16.21
CA SER A 61 3.54 -12.83 -14.88
C SER A 61 3.72 -11.43 -14.27
N MET A 62 3.70 -10.39 -15.10
CA MET A 62 3.85 -9.00 -14.68
C MET A 62 3.03 -8.11 -15.64
N PRO A 63 1.71 -7.98 -15.40
CA PRO A 63 0.76 -7.35 -16.33
C PRO A 63 0.81 -5.81 -16.34
N PHE A 64 1.91 -5.22 -15.88
CA PHE A 64 2.13 -3.78 -15.87
C PHE A 64 3.36 -3.42 -16.69
N ALA A 65 3.29 -2.33 -17.44
CA ALA A 65 4.44 -1.81 -18.18
C ALA A 65 5.43 -1.20 -17.19
N ARG A 66 6.69 -1.63 -17.25
CA ARG A 66 7.72 -1.24 -16.27
C ARG A 66 9.00 -0.75 -16.93
N LEU A 67 9.91 -0.22 -16.11
CA LEU A 67 11.27 0.08 -16.56
C LEU A 67 11.93 -1.21 -17.09
N LYS A 68 12.36 -1.19 -18.36
CA LYS A 68 12.96 -2.36 -19.03
C LYS A 68 14.22 -2.87 -18.39
N HIS A 69 14.90 -2.02 -17.62
CA HIS A 69 16.25 -2.27 -17.21
C HIS A 69 16.30 -2.55 -15.70
N GLY A 70 16.97 -3.64 -15.32
CA GLY A 70 17.12 -4.06 -13.93
C GLY A 70 18.14 -3.23 -13.13
N ILE A 71 18.43 -3.68 -11.90
CA ILE A 71 19.28 -3.00 -10.89
C ILE A 71 20.54 -2.30 -11.44
N VAL A 72 21.31 -2.96 -12.32
CA VAL A 72 22.58 -2.43 -12.84
C VAL A 72 22.38 -1.13 -13.62
N SER A 73 21.37 -1.08 -14.46
CA SER A 73 21.07 0.08 -15.30
C SER A 73 20.55 1.28 -14.49
N LEU A 74 19.67 1.03 -13.52
CA LEU A 74 19.15 2.06 -12.65
C LEU A 74 20.29 2.63 -11.81
N THR A 75 21.22 1.78 -11.36
CA THR A 75 22.44 2.24 -10.70
C THR A 75 23.27 3.18 -11.59
N ALA A 76 23.41 2.87 -12.88
CA ALA A 76 24.11 3.74 -13.84
C ALA A 76 23.40 5.08 -14.07
N ILE A 77 22.06 5.09 -14.06
CA ILE A 77 21.25 6.33 -14.09
C ILE A 77 21.49 7.15 -12.83
N LEU A 78 21.38 6.53 -11.65
CA LEU A 78 21.57 7.19 -10.36
C LEU A 78 22.96 7.83 -10.24
N ILE A 79 24.03 7.19 -10.71
CA ILE A 79 25.38 7.77 -10.68
C ILE A 79 25.44 9.12 -11.42
N LYS A 80 24.64 9.29 -12.47
CA LYS A 80 24.62 10.50 -13.32
C LYS A 80 23.57 11.53 -12.89
N ASP A 81 22.68 11.17 -11.98
CA ASP A 81 21.58 12.01 -11.52
C ASP A 81 21.68 12.23 -9.99
N PRO A 82 22.31 13.32 -9.54
CA PRO A 82 22.49 13.61 -8.12
C PRO A 82 21.17 13.69 -7.35
N PHE A 83 20.10 14.17 -7.99
CA PHE A 83 18.78 14.30 -7.36
C PHE A 83 18.19 12.92 -7.09
N LEU A 84 18.13 12.05 -8.10
CA LEU A 84 17.61 10.69 -7.91
C LEU A 84 18.52 9.86 -7.00
N LYS A 85 19.84 10.03 -7.10
CA LYS A 85 20.81 9.36 -6.23
C LYS A 85 20.59 9.67 -4.76
N PHE A 86 20.40 10.94 -4.42
CA PHE A 86 20.15 11.34 -3.03
C PHE A 86 18.95 10.59 -2.43
N HIS A 87 17.85 10.52 -3.19
CA HIS A 87 16.64 9.81 -2.75
C HIS A 87 16.84 8.29 -2.70
N ALA A 88 17.57 7.71 -3.66
CA ALA A 88 17.91 6.29 -3.65
C ALA A 88 18.79 5.91 -2.45
N ASP A 89 19.76 6.75 -2.11
CA ASP A 89 20.64 6.55 -0.95
C ASP A 89 19.85 6.63 0.37
N LYS A 90 18.87 7.55 0.47
CA LYS A 90 17.95 7.61 1.61
C LYS A 90 17.11 6.34 1.75
N TRP A 91 16.54 5.85 0.64
CA TRP A 91 15.78 4.59 0.64
C TRP A 91 16.64 3.41 1.06
N ARG A 92 17.86 3.30 0.52
CA ARG A 92 18.82 2.26 0.91
C ARG A 92 19.21 2.35 2.39
N GLY A 93 19.47 3.56 2.89
CA GLY A 93 19.76 3.80 4.30
C GLY A 93 18.63 3.32 5.20
N LEU A 94 17.37 3.57 4.83
CA LEU A 94 16.20 3.08 5.55
C LEU A 94 16.14 1.55 5.57
N ALA A 95 16.40 0.89 4.44
CA ALA A 95 16.41 -0.58 4.36
C ALA A 95 17.49 -1.20 5.28
N VAL A 96 18.72 -0.68 5.24
CA VAL A 96 19.82 -1.14 6.09
C VAL A 96 19.48 -0.94 7.57
N PHE A 97 18.93 0.21 7.90
CA PHE A 97 18.57 0.54 9.28
C PHE A 97 17.42 -0.32 9.81
N ASN A 98 16.39 -0.60 9.00
CA ASN A 98 15.31 -1.49 9.39
C ASN A 98 15.82 -2.92 9.66
N GLU A 99 16.76 -3.41 8.86
CA GLU A 99 17.38 -4.72 9.08
C GLU A 99 18.24 -4.75 10.36
N ALA A 100 18.98 -3.68 10.64
CA ALA A 100 19.71 -3.53 11.90
C ALA A 100 18.76 -3.44 13.11
N ALA A 101 17.66 -2.69 13.00
CA ALA A 101 16.65 -2.59 14.05
C ALA A 101 15.95 -3.92 14.32
N ARG A 102 15.65 -4.69 13.26
CA ARG A 102 15.13 -6.07 13.34
C ARG A 102 16.13 -6.99 14.05
N SER A 103 17.39 -6.97 13.63
CA SER A 103 18.45 -7.79 14.23
C SER A 103 18.65 -7.48 15.72
N SER A 104 18.68 -6.19 16.08
CA SER A 104 18.74 -5.74 17.48
C SER A 104 17.54 -6.20 18.29
N TYR A 105 16.33 -6.15 17.71
CA TYR A 105 15.12 -6.66 18.37
C TYR A 105 15.24 -8.16 18.63
N MET A 106 15.62 -8.96 17.62
CA MET A 106 15.76 -10.41 17.77
C MET A 106 16.79 -10.80 18.82
N LEU A 107 17.93 -10.10 18.88
CA LEU A 107 18.94 -10.32 19.93
C LEU A 107 18.41 -10.01 21.34
N SER A 108 17.54 -9.01 21.48
CA SER A 108 16.92 -8.69 22.78
C SER A 108 15.89 -9.72 23.25
N LYS A 109 15.49 -10.66 22.38
CA LYS A 109 14.42 -11.63 22.61
C LYS A 109 14.88 -13.09 22.62
N VAL A 110 16.19 -13.33 22.71
CA VAL A 110 16.78 -14.68 22.80
C VAL A 110 16.20 -15.50 23.97
N PHE A 111 15.73 -14.83 25.03
CA PHE A 111 15.09 -15.46 26.20
C PHE A 111 13.58 -15.16 26.32
N ALA A 112 12.96 -14.62 25.27
CA ALA A 112 11.52 -14.37 25.28
C ALA A 112 10.74 -15.70 25.15
N PRO A 113 9.49 -15.74 25.63
CA PRO A 113 8.60 -16.88 25.38
C PRO A 113 8.46 -17.16 23.88
N THR A 114 8.30 -18.43 23.51
CA THR A 114 8.05 -18.84 22.12
C THR A 114 6.68 -18.40 21.63
N ILE A 115 5.71 -18.21 22.53
CA ILE A 115 4.37 -17.70 22.24
C ILE A 115 4.27 -16.28 22.81
N PRO A 116 4.26 -15.25 21.96
CA PRO A 116 4.24 -13.89 22.43
C PRO A 116 2.92 -13.55 23.10
N THR A 117 2.99 -12.93 24.27
CA THR A 117 1.82 -12.33 24.92
C THR A 117 1.47 -10.99 24.28
N MET A 118 0.27 -10.48 24.54
CA MET A 118 -0.12 -9.14 24.09
C MET A 118 0.82 -8.01 24.58
N ASN A 119 1.49 -8.19 25.73
CA ASN A 119 2.47 -7.22 26.22
C ASN A 119 3.76 -7.22 25.39
N GLU A 120 4.10 -8.35 24.78
CA GLU A 120 5.25 -8.46 23.88
C GLU A 120 4.98 -7.73 22.56
N PHE A 121 3.74 -7.77 22.05
CA PHE A 121 3.34 -6.97 20.88
C PHE A 121 3.45 -5.46 21.13
N SER A 122 3.07 -4.97 22.32
CA SER A 122 3.29 -3.57 22.69
C SER A 122 4.78 -3.21 22.73
N SER A 123 5.63 -4.13 23.20
CA SER A 123 7.09 -3.93 23.23
C SER A 123 7.68 -3.88 21.82
N ILE A 124 7.18 -4.70 20.89
CA ILE A 124 7.53 -4.64 19.46
C ILE A 124 7.17 -3.26 18.91
N ALA A 125 5.92 -2.84 19.12
CA ALA A 125 5.43 -1.56 18.63
C ALA A 125 6.32 -0.40 19.10
N GLU A 126 6.60 -0.29 20.41
CA GLU A 126 7.47 0.77 20.95
C GLU A 126 8.90 0.71 20.39
N HIS A 127 9.47 -0.49 20.21
CA HIS A 127 10.82 -0.64 19.65
C HIS A 127 10.90 -0.07 18.23
N PHE A 128 9.93 -0.39 17.37
CA PHE A 128 9.96 0.06 15.97
C PHE A 128 9.42 1.48 15.78
N LYS A 129 8.53 1.97 16.65
CA LYS A 129 7.89 3.29 16.58
C LYS A 129 8.89 4.45 16.46
N ARG A 130 9.99 4.41 17.20
CA ARG A 130 10.93 5.54 17.33
C ARG A 130 12.13 5.46 16.39
N LYS A 131 12.34 4.31 15.75
CA LYS A 131 13.57 4.03 15.00
C LYS A 131 13.66 4.79 13.67
N PRO A 132 12.61 4.81 12.81
CA PRO A 132 12.68 5.53 11.52
C PRO A 132 12.96 7.04 11.66
N LYS A 133 12.65 7.64 12.81
CA LYS A 133 12.85 9.07 13.09
C LYS A 133 14.29 9.52 12.90
N LEU A 134 15.26 8.69 13.26
CA LEU A 134 16.69 9.06 13.15
C LEU A 134 17.14 9.29 11.69
N LEU A 135 16.49 8.65 10.71
CA LEU A 135 16.87 8.75 9.30
C LEU A 135 15.98 9.68 8.48
N LEU A 136 14.70 9.75 8.85
CA LEU A 136 13.66 10.42 8.06
C LEU A 136 13.30 11.82 8.58
N HIS A 137 13.84 12.24 9.72
CA HIS A 137 13.58 13.57 10.28
C HIS A 137 13.87 14.68 9.26
N GLY A 138 12.90 15.58 9.06
CA GLY A 138 12.96 16.67 8.08
C GLY A 138 12.69 16.27 6.62
N TYR A 139 12.56 14.97 6.31
CA TYR A 139 12.35 14.48 4.94
C TYR A 139 11.00 13.78 4.75
N ALA A 140 10.42 13.20 5.79
CA ALA A 140 9.10 12.60 5.77
C ALA A 140 8.34 12.90 7.07
N LYS A 141 7.01 12.98 6.98
CA LYS A 141 6.15 12.90 8.17
C LYS A 141 6.23 11.48 8.71
N ILE A 142 6.32 11.36 10.02
CA ILE A 142 6.45 10.06 10.68
C ILE A 142 5.11 9.76 11.32
N PRO A 143 4.43 8.64 10.95
CA PRO A 143 3.13 8.30 11.52
C PRO A 143 3.17 8.22 13.05
N SER A 144 4.27 7.76 13.63
CA SER A 144 4.44 7.67 15.08
C SER A 144 4.55 9.01 15.83
N ASP A 145 4.67 10.13 15.11
CA ASP A 145 4.58 11.48 15.68
C ASP A 145 3.13 12.02 15.65
N GLN A 146 2.14 11.20 15.25
CA GLN A 146 0.72 11.57 15.24
C GLN A 146 -0.03 10.86 16.38
N GLU A 147 -0.97 11.56 17.02
CA GLU A 147 -1.72 11.09 18.20
C GLU A 147 -2.32 9.67 18.12
N PRO A 148 -2.81 9.16 16.97
CA PRO A 148 -3.38 7.81 16.91
C PRO A 148 -2.41 6.69 17.34
N PHE A 149 -1.10 6.92 17.26
CA PHE A 149 -0.09 5.93 17.65
C PHE A 149 0.31 6.00 19.13
N ASP A 150 -0.18 6.97 19.90
CA ASP A 150 0.04 7.13 21.34
C ASP A 150 -1.14 6.60 22.20
N LYS A 151 -2.20 6.11 21.55
CA LYS A 151 -3.40 5.59 22.23
C LYS A 151 -3.14 4.28 22.99
N SER A 152 -3.98 3.99 23.97
CA SER A 152 -3.84 2.79 24.80
C SER A 152 -4.14 1.51 24.02
N LYS A 153 -3.67 0.37 24.55
CA LYS A 153 -3.91 -0.94 23.94
C LYS A 153 -5.42 -1.24 23.76
N THR A 154 -6.23 -0.88 24.74
CA THR A 154 -7.68 -1.15 24.70
C THR A 154 -8.38 -0.32 23.63
N ASP A 155 -7.87 0.89 23.36
CA ASP A 155 -8.48 1.78 22.37
C ASP A 155 -8.33 1.25 20.95
N TRP A 156 -7.15 0.73 20.56
CA TRP A 156 -6.97 0.21 19.20
C TRP A 156 -7.78 -1.07 18.93
N MET A 157 -8.09 -1.85 19.97
CA MET A 157 -8.92 -3.06 19.86
C MET A 157 -10.41 -2.74 19.84
N SER A 158 -10.81 -1.49 20.12
CA SER A 158 -12.22 -1.09 20.14
C SER A 158 -12.90 -1.25 18.78
N ASP A 159 -14.21 -1.47 18.82
CA ASP A 159 -15.06 -1.54 17.63
C ASP A 159 -15.04 -0.21 16.86
N GLN A 160 -15.01 0.91 17.58
CA GLN A 160 -14.89 2.24 16.98
C GLN A 160 -13.63 2.37 16.11
N HIS A 161 -12.45 2.06 16.65
CA HIS A 161 -11.20 2.19 15.89
C HIS A 161 -11.10 1.14 14.78
N PHE A 162 -11.70 -0.02 14.97
CA PHE A 162 -11.84 -1.01 13.90
C PHE A 162 -12.68 -0.44 12.75
N ALA A 163 -13.77 0.28 13.01
CA ALA A 163 -14.56 0.93 11.96
C ALA A 163 -13.85 2.16 11.35
N ASP A 164 -13.31 3.05 12.17
CA ASP A 164 -12.65 4.30 11.73
C ASP A 164 -11.52 4.03 10.73
N GLN A 165 -10.81 2.92 10.89
CA GLN A 165 -9.75 2.51 9.98
C GLN A 165 -10.23 2.23 8.55
N ARG A 166 -11.53 1.97 8.34
CA ARG A 166 -12.09 1.82 6.99
C ARG A 166 -12.33 3.16 6.30
N LEU A 167 -12.27 4.26 7.04
CA LEU A 167 -12.45 5.62 6.53
C LEU A 167 -11.14 6.40 6.50
N ALA A 168 -10.27 6.19 7.47
CA ALA A 168 -9.03 6.96 7.66
C ALA A 168 -7.81 6.10 8.06
N GLY A 169 -7.90 4.78 7.91
CA GLY A 169 -6.79 3.86 8.18
C GLY A 169 -5.92 3.61 6.96
N THR A 170 -5.23 2.48 6.95
CA THR A 170 -4.31 2.07 5.87
C THR A 170 -5.04 1.82 4.55
N ASN A 171 -6.30 1.38 4.61
CA ASN A 171 -7.10 1.10 3.43
C ASN A 171 -8.50 1.75 3.49
N PRO A 172 -8.62 3.03 3.12
CA PRO A 172 -9.91 3.71 3.03
C PRO A 172 -10.63 3.50 1.69
N MET A 173 -10.15 2.60 0.83
CA MET A 173 -10.59 2.50 -0.57
C MET A 173 -11.66 1.43 -0.81
N ASN A 174 -11.90 0.52 0.14
CA ASN A 174 -12.68 -0.70 -0.09
C ASN A 174 -14.00 -0.77 0.69
N LEU A 175 -14.30 0.19 1.56
CA LEU A 175 -15.62 0.27 2.19
C LEU A 175 -16.66 0.72 1.17
N ASN A 176 -17.70 -0.09 0.97
CA ASN A 176 -18.75 0.19 0.00
C ASN A 176 -20.10 0.34 0.68
N LYS A 177 -20.92 1.27 0.22
CA LYS A 177 -22.32 1.39 0.62
C LYS A 177 -23.11 0.16 0.13
N ILE A 178 -24.04 -0.34 0.93
CA ILE A 178 -25.01 -1.35 0.47
C ILE A 178 -26.21 -0.63 -0.15
N THR A 179 -26.67 -1.08 -1.33
CA THR A 179 -27.82 -0.49 -2.06
C THR A 179 -28.72 -1.57 -2.67
N PHE A 180 -29.97 -1.21 -3.02
CA PHE A 180 -30.85 -2.12 -3.77
C PHE A 180 -30.66 -2.05 -5.29
N SER A 181 -30.14 -0.93 -5.82
CA SER A 181 -29.95 -0.75 -7.27
C SER A 181 -28.66 -1.38 -7.78
N GLY A 182 -27.57 -1.33 -7.00
CA GLY A 182 -26.23 -1.73 -7.44
C GLY A 182 -25.56 -0.74 -8.39
N GLU A 183 -26.18 0.39 -8.76
CA GLU A 183 -25.54 1.43 -9.59
C GLU A 183 -24.38 2.11 -8.86
N MET A 184 -24.52 2.27 -7.54
CA MET A 184 -23.47 2.72 -6.63
C MET A 184 -23.41 1.78 -5.43
N GLY A 185 -22.20 1.40 -5.03
CA GLY A 185 -22.00 0.46 -3.93
C GLY A 185 -22.30 -0.99 -4.32
N VAL A 186 -22.54 -1.83 -3.32
CA VAL A 186 -22.80 -3.26 -3.48
C VAL A 186 -24.29 -3.54 -3.42
N ASN A 187 -24.81 -4.30 -4.38
CA ASN A 187 -26.21 -4.70 -4.41
C ASN A 187 -26.52 -5.68 -3.25
N TRP A 188 -27.55 -5.40 -2.46
CA TRP A 188 -27.94 -6.25 -1.33
C TRP A 188 -28.32 -7.67 -1.75
N ASN A 189 -29.03 -7.85 -2.87
CA ASN A 189 -29.46 -9.19 -3.30
C ASN A 189 -28.27 -10.06 -3.72
N GLU A 190 -27.28 -9.46 -4.37
CA GLU A 190 -26.03 -10.13 -4.71
C GLU A 190 -25.22 -10.46 -3.45
N LEU A 191 -25.07 -9.49 -2.54
CA LEU A 191 -24.39 -9.69 -1.27
C LEU A 191 -25.07 -10.77 -0.41
N LYS A 192 -26.40 -10.75 -0.30
CA LYS A 192 -27.17 -11.71 0.49
C LYS A 192 -26.90 -13.16 0.06
N SER A 193 -26.61 -13.40 -1.22
CA SER A 193 -26.26 -14.73 -1.74
C SER A 193 -24.90 -15.26 -1.25
N THR A 194 -24.02 -14.38 -0.76
CA THR A 194 -22.70 -14.73 -0.21
C THR A 194 -22.69 -14.73 1.32
N LEU A 195 -23.77 -14.28 1.96
CA LEU A 195 -23.90 -14.25 3.41
C LEU A 195 -24.53 -15.55 3.93
N ASN A 196 -24.38 -15.80 5.23
CA ASN A 196 -25.03 -16.94 5.88
C ASN A 196 -26.56 -16.75 5.84
N GLU A 197 -27.27 -17.64 5.14
CA GLU A 197 -28.72 -17.57 4.95
C GLU A 197 -29.53 -17.80 6.23
N LYS A 198 -28.95 -18.49 7.22
CA LYS A 198 -29.60 -18.81 8.50
C LYS A 198 -29.41 -17.72 9.55
N PHE A 199 -28.57 -16.73 9.27
CA PHE A 199 -28.32 -15.63 10.19
C PHE A 199 -29.37 -14.53 9.99
N GLU A 200 -29.94 -14.03 11.08
CA GLU A 200 -30.99 -13.03 11.09
C GLU A 200 -30.43 -11.61 10.86
N TRP A 201 -29.86 -11.38 9.66
CA TRP A 201 -29.18 -10.13 9.28
C TRP A 201 -30.04 -8.88 9.51
N GLU A 202 -31.30 -8.93 9.04
CA GLU A 202 -32.23 -7.80 9.08
C GLU A 202 -32.54 -7.39 10.53
N SER A 203 -32.73 -8.37 11.41
CA SER A 203 -33.01 -8.16 12.84
C SER A 203 -31.81 -7.56 13.58
N VAL A 204 -30.60 -8.09 13.34
CA VAL A 204 -29.37 -7.60 13.99
C VAL A 204 -29.05 -6.17 13.56
N VAL A 205 -29.18 -5.89 12.27
CA VAL A 205 -28.99 -4.53 11.72
C VAL A 205 -30.01 -3.56 12.29
N SER A 206 -31.29 -3.95 12.30
CA SER A 206 -32.35 -3.09 12.86
C SER A 206 -32.08 -2.76 14.32
N LYS A 207 -31.66 -3.75 15.11
CA LYS A 207 -31.26 -3.56 16.51
C LYS A 207 -30.08 -2.59 16.65
N ALA A 208 -29.05 -2.75 15.83
CA ALA A 208 -27.86 -1.88 15.81
C ALA A 208 -28.21 -0.42 15.46
N LEU A 209 -29.24 -0.22 14.65
CA LEU A 209 -29.74 1.10 14.24
C LEU A 209 -30.94 1.56 15.08
N ASN A 210 -31.00 1.19 16.36
CA ASN A 210 -32.03 1.61 17.31
C ASN A 210 -33.49 1.32 16.84
N GLY A 211 -33.69 0.18 16.16
CA GLY A 211 -34.99 -0.25 15.66
C GLY A 211 -35.36 0.29 14.27
N MET A 212 -34.45 0.97 13.58
CA MET A 212 -34.66 1.37 12.18
C MET A 212 -34.95 0.14 11.31
N PRO A 213 -35.98 0.16 10.43
CA PRO A 213 -36.22 -0.94 9.50
C PRO A 213 -35.02 -1.15 8.56
N PHE A 214 -34.73 -2.41 8.22
CA PHE A 214 -33.58 -2.78 7.39
C PHE A 214 -33.59 -2.10 6.02
N ASP A 215 -34.72 -2.11 5.33
CA ASP A 215 -34.85 -1.48 4.00
C ASP A 215 -34.61 0.02 4.07
N THR A 216 -35.16 0.69 5.10
CA THR A 216 -34.92 2.12 5.36
C THR A 216 -33.44 2.39 5.61
N ALA A 217 -32.74 1.51 6.34
CA ALA A 217 -31.30 1.65 6.56
C ALA A 217 -30.48 1.60 5.26
N ILE A 218 -30.87 0.77 4.29
CA ILE A 218 -30.24 0.72 2.97
C ILE A 218 -30.57 1.98 2.17
N GLU A 219 -31.86 2.37 2.11
CA GLU A 219 -32.34 3.51 1.33
C GLU A 219 -31.72 4.84 1.81
N GLU A 220 -31.69 5.07 3.12
CA GLU A 220 -31.09 6.26 3.72
C GLU A 220 -29.55 6.20 3.76
N GLY A 221 -28.97 5.02 3.58
CA GLY A 221 -27.54 4.84 3.43
C GLY A 221 -26.74 4.72 4.72
N HIS A 222 -27.31 4.01 5.68
CA HIS A 222 -26.69 3.71 6.96
C HIS A 222 -25.93 2.38 6.96
N LEU A 223 -25.93 1.63 5.84
CA LEU A 223 -25.28 0.31 5.74
C LEU A 223 -24.13 0.27 4.75
N TYR A 224 -23.03 -0.34 5.19
CA TYR A 224 -21.80 -0.50 4.43
C TYR A 224 -21.23 -1.90 4.58
N VAL A 225 -20.44 -2.33 3.61
CA VAL A 225 -19.78 -3.62 3.56
C VAL A 225 -18.31 -3.44 3.20
N LEU A 226 -17.45 -4.20 3.87
CA LEU A 226 -16.08 -4.46 3.47
C LEU A 226 -15.98 -5.92 3.04
N HIS A 227 -15.62 -6.13 1.78
CA HIS A 227 -15.35 -7.43 1.19
C HIS A 227 -14.24 -7.26 0.15
N HIS A 228 -13.36 -8.25 0.04
CA HIS A 228 -12.24 -8.26 -0.90
C HIS A 228 -12.39 -9.42 -1.91
N PRO A 229 -13.15 -9.23 -3.01
CA PRO A 229 -13.47 -10.32 -3.93
C PRO A 229 -12.26 -11.02 -4.54
N TYR A 230 -11.15 -10.30 -4.78
CA TYR A 230 -9.92 -10.91 -5.30
C TYR A 230 -9.29 -11.93 -4.35
N GLY A 231 -9.67 -11.89 -3.06
CA GLY A 231 -9.22 -12.81 -2.02
C GLY A 231 -10.05 -14.10 -1.92
N ASP A 232 -11.25 -14.17 -2.50
CA ASP A 232 -12.22 -15.25 -2.21
C ASP A 232 -11.69 -16.66 -2.52
N ASP A 233 -10.85 -16.78 -3.53
CA ASP A 233 -10.25 -18.01 -4.04
C ASP A 233 -8.73 -18.09 -3.84
N LEU A 234 -8.16 -17.21 -3.01
CA LEU A 234 -6.71 -17.22 -2.75
C LEU A 234 -6.26 -18.47 -2.02
N MET A 235 -5.18 -19.06 -2.53
CA MET A 235 -4.53 -20.19 -1.89
C MET A 235 -3.77 -19.79 -0.62
N THR A 236 -3.62 -20.71 0.32
CA THR A 236 -2.64 -20.61 1.42
C THR A 236 -1.46 -21.52 1.12
N LEU A 237 -0.23 -21.01 1.25
CA LEU A 237 1.01 -21.79 1.11
C LEU A 237 1.39 -22.47 2.44
N ALA A 238 2.41 -23.31 2.40
CA ALA A 238 2.96 -23.88 3.62
C ALA A 238 3.69 -22.80 4.45
N ASP A 239 3.70 -22.98 5.77
CA ASP A 239 4.49 -22.11 6.65
C ASP A 239 5.98 -22.43 6.50
N GLU A 240 6.73 -21.51 5.90
CA GLU A 240 8.17 -21.62 5.75
C GLU A 240 8.96 -20.98 6.90
N VAL A 241 8.30 -20.23 7.77
CA VAL A 241 8.94 -19.45 8.84
C VAL A 241 8.91 -20.19 10.17
N ASP A 242 7.75 -20.68 10.59
CA ASP A 242 7.57 -21.41 11.85
C ASP A 242 7.48 -22.92 11.59
N LYS A 243 8.43 -23.67 12.16
CA LYS A 243 8.52 -25.13 12.03
C LYS A 243 8.15 -25.85 13.32
N ASP A 244 7.61 -25.16 14.32
CA ASP A 244 7.11 -25.80 15.55
C ASP A 244 5.92 -26.71 15.19
N PRO A 245 6.00 -28.04 15.40
CA PRO A 245 4.93 -28.96 15.06
C PRO A 245 3.64 -28.74 15.88
N LYS A 246 3.70 -27.95 16.97
CA LYS A 246 2.53 -27.58 17.77
C LYS A 246 1.79 -26.36 17.23
N ARG A 247 2.39 -25.65 16.28
CA ARG A 247 1.81 -24.47 15.66
C ARG A 247 1.33 -24.80 14.26
N LYS A 248 0.20 -24.18 13.90
CA LYS A 248 -0.37 -24.27 12.57
C LYS A 248 -0.62 -22.86 12.10
N MET A 249 -0.06 -22.51 10.94
CA MET A 249 -0.35 -21.23 10.31
C MET A 249 -1.85 -21.09 10.10
N TRP A 250 -2.36 -19.94 10.50
CA TRP A 250 -3.74 -19.57 10.23
C TRP A 250 -3.89 -19.38 8.73
N LYS A 251 -4.92 -20.00 8.13
CA LYS A 251 -5.12 -19.90 6.68
C LYS A 251 -5.57 -18.49 6.31
N PHE A 252 -5.28 -18.10 5.07
CA PHE A 252 -5.93 -16.93 4.49
C PHE A 252 -7.45 -17.12 4.52
N MET A 253 -8.17 -16.06 4.89
CA MET A 253 -9.63 -15.99 4.89
C MET A 253 -10.06 -14.79 4.06
N SER A 254 -11.27 -14.84 3.51
CA SER A 254 -11.87 -13.69 2.81
C SER A 254 -13.16 -13.30 3.53
N PRO A 255 -13.08 -12.67 4.72
CA PRO A 255 -14.25 -12.31 5.53
C PRO A 255 -15.10 -11.21 4.87
N ILE A 256 -16.39 -11.18 5.20
CA ILE A 256 -17.32 -10.12 4.82
C ILE A 256 -17.78 -9.41 6.10
N ALA A 257 -17.46 -8.12 6.22
CA ALA A 257 -17.81 -7.31 7.38
C ALA A 257 -18.87 -6.26 7.00
N LEU A 258 -19.95 -6.20 7.77
CA LEU A 258 -21.00 -5.19 7.65
C LEU A 258 -20.81 -4.12 8.74
N PHE A 259 -21.01 -2.87 8.35
CA PHE A 259 -20.85 -1.69 9.18
C PHE A 259 -22.16 -0.90 9.12
N ALA A 260 -22.66 -0.50 10.28
CA ALA A 260 -23.81 0.39 10.39
C ALA A 260 -23.34 1.78 10.84
N SER A 261 -23.85 2.85 10.22
CA SER A 261 -23.68 4.22 10.68
C SER A 261 -24.92 4.62 11.47
N VAL A 262 -24.76 4.83 12.77
CA VAL A 262 -25.88 5.24 13.63
C VAL A 262 -26.04 6.77 13.57
N PRO A 263 -27.22 7.30 13.17
CA PRO A 263 -27.46 8.74 13.19
C PRO A 263 -27.36 9.31 14.61
N SER A 264 -26.70 10.46 14.76
CA SER A 264 -26.65 11.19 16.04
C SER A 264 -28.08 11.56 16.49
N LYS A 265 -28.37 11.35 17.78
CA LYS A 265 -29.64 11.80 18.40
C LYS A 265 -29.71 13.32 18.55
N ASP A 266 -28.57 14.01 18.47
CA ASP A 266 -28.48 15.45 18.69
C ASP A 266 -27.98 16.16 17.43
N SER A 267 -28.90 16.80 16.72
CA SER A 267 -28.63 17.58 15.51
C SER A 267 -28.08 18.98 15.80
N SER A 268 -27.92 19.34 17.08
CA SER A 268 -27.56 20.70 17.51
C SER A 268 -26.07 20.92 17.82
N SER A 269 -25.26 19.86 17.89
CA SER A 269 -23.81 19.98 18.08
C SER A 269 -23.10 20.10 16.73
N GLU A 270 -22.22 21.10 16.57
CA GLU A 270 -21.32 21.24 15.41
C GLU A 270 -20.37 20.02 15.24
N GLN A 271 -20.40 19.06 16.17
CA GLN A 271 -19.78 17.74 16.05
C GLN A 271 -20.75 16.75 15.38
N ILE A 272 -20.93 16.92 14.07
CA ILE A 272 -21.86 16.16 13.22
C ILE A 272 -21.49 14.65 13.10
N TRP A 273 -20.36 14.20 13.66
CA TRP A 273 -19.83 12.84 13.48
C TRP A 273 -19.38 12.18 14.79
N GLN A 274 -20.29 11.97 15.73
CA GLN A 274 -20.11 10.96 16.80
C GLN A 274 -20.64 9.62 16.29
N ASN A 275 -20.00 9.05 15.27
CA ASN A 275 -20.51 7.85 14.62
C ASN A 275 -20.13 6.60 15.43
N TYR A 276 -21.09 6.10 16.20
CA TYR A 276 -21.02 4.74 16.75
C TYR A 276 -21.20 3.76 15.59
N TYR A 277 -20.16 2.98 15.29
CA TYR A 277 -20.24 1.91 14.30
C TYR A 277 -20.47 0.58 15.04
N GLU A 278 -21.73 0.14 15.12
CA GLU A 278 -22.00 -1.25 15.49
C GLU A 278 -21.78 -2.13 14.26
N LEU A 279 -21.00 -3.18 14.45
CA LEU A 279 -20.38 -3.98 13.39
C LEU A 279 -20.88 -5.41 13.47
N VAL A 280 -21.15 -6.03 12.32
CA VAL A 280 -21.44 -7.46 12.23
C VAL A 280 -20.43 -8.08 11.27
N ILE A 281 -19.74 -9.14 11.67
CA ILE A 281 -18.70 -9.78 10.83
C ILE A 281 -19.12 -11.21 10.51
N SER A 282 -19.32 -11.51 9.23
CA SER A 282 -19.30 -12.89 8.75
C SER A 282 -17.85 -13.31 8.51
N LEU A 283 -17.37 -14.34 9.21
CA LEU A 283 -16.08 -14.94 8.88
C LEU A 283 -16.30 -16.00 7.81
N THR A 284 -16.23 -15.57 6.57
CA THR A 284 -16.31 -16.46 5.42
C THR A 284 -15.02 -17.25 5.25
N GLY A 285 -15.13 -18.57 5.35
CA GLY A 285 -14.13 -19.52 4.91
C GLY A 285 -14.75 -20.45 3.88
N MET A 286 -14.28 -20.40 2.61
CA MET A 286 -14.57 -21.24 1.42
C MET A 286 -16.02 -21.68 1.09
N VAL A 287 -16.99 -21.63 2.00
CA VAL A 287 -18.42 -21.89 1.77
C VAL A 287 -19.22 -20.72 2.35
N LEU A 288 -19.43 -19.74 1.48
CA LEU A 288 -20.02 -18.43 1.79
C LEU A 288 -21.35 -18.51 2.56
N ALA A 289 -22.30 -19.34 2.09
CA ALA A 289 -23.65 -19.43 2.65
C ALA A 289 -23.78 -20.17 4.01
N CYS A 290 -22.73 -20.86 4.48
CA CYS A 290 -22.76 -21.65 5.73
C CYS A 290 -21.73 -21.19 6.77
N SER A 291 -21.05 -20.08 6.50
CA SER A 291 -19.95 -19.61 7.34
C SER A 291 -20.48 -19.02 8.66
N PRO A 292 -19.78 -19.24 9.80
CA PRO A 292 -20.20 -18.68 11.07
C PRO A 292 -20.17 -17.15 11.05
N VAL A 293 -21.18 -16.54 11.66
CA VAL A 293 -21.30 -15.09 11.81
C VAL A 293 -21.02 -14.72 13.26
N TYR A 294 -20.25 -13.66 13.45
CA TYR A 294 -19.83 -13.16 14.75
C TYR A 294 -20.27 -11.70 14.91
N THR A 295 -20.64 -11.36 16.13
CA THR A 295 -21.16 -10.07 16.56
C THR A 295 -20.38 -9.60 17.79
N PRO A 296 -20.48 -8.32 18.19
CA PRO A 296 -19.84 -7.81 19.41
C PRO A 296 -20.21 -8.57 20.69
N ASN A 297 -21.31 -9.32 20.67
CA ASN A 297 -21.77 -10.13 21.81
C ASN A 297 -21.03 -11.48 21.94
N ASP A 298 -20.20 -11.86 20.98
CA ASP A 298 -19.51 -13.17 20.94
C ASP A 298 -18.13 -13.16 21.62
N GLY A 299 -17.81 -12.12 22.40
CA GLY A 299 -16.63 -12.06 23.27
C GLY A 299 -15.29 -12.25 22.53
N ASP A 300 -14.50 -13.26 22.90
CA ASP A 300 -13.20 -13.52 22.29
C ASP A 300 -13.31 -13.92 20.81
N LEU A 301 -14.42 -14.56 20.41
CA LEU A 301 -14.67 -14.92 19.02
C LEU A 301 -14.86 -13.66 18.15
N TRP A 302 -15.49 -12.61 18.69
CA TRP A 302 -15.59 -11.31 18.04
C TRP A 302 -14.22 -10.67 17.81
N THR A 303 -13.34 -10.73 18.82
CA THR A 303 -11.99 -10.20 18.71
C THR A 303 -11.20 -10.93 17.63
N LEU A 304 -11.33 -12.26 17.57
CA LEU A 304 -10.71 -13.08 16.52
C LEU A 304 -11.30 -12.75 15.13
N ALA A 305 -12.61 -12.48 15.05
CA ALA A 305 -13.27 -12.11 13.81
C ALA A 305 -12.73 -10.78 13.25
N LYS A 306 -12.67 -9.74 14.08
CA LYS A 306 -12.04 -8.46 13.71
C LYS A 306 -10.59 -8.63 13.29
N LEU A 307 -9.82 -9.46 13.98
CA LEU A 307 -8.42 -9.73 13.60
C LEU A 307 -8.33 -10.32 12.20
N ASN A 308 -9.19 -11.27 11.83
CA ASN A 308 -9.20 -11.85 10.48
C ASN A 308 -9.54 -10.78 9.42
N VAL A 309 -10.52 -9.92 9.67
CA VAL A 309 -10.82 -8.80 8.76
C VAL A 309 -9.61 -7.87 8.62
N GLN A 310 -8.92 -7.55 9.73
CA GLN A 310 -7.72 -6.71 9.70
C GLN A 310 -6.58 -7.33 8.91
N LEU A 311 -6.36 -8.64 9.06
CA LEU A 311 -5.33 -9.37 8.32
C LEU A 311 -5.65 -9.32 6.82
N THR A 312 -6.85 -9.72 6.41
CA THR A 312 -7.25 -9.71 5.00
C THR A 312 -7.19 -8.31 4.39
N ASP A 313 -7.72 -7.29 5.08
CA ASP A 313 -7.72 -5.91 4.60
C ASP A 313 -6.30 -5.37 4.43
N LEU A 314 -5.40 -5.66 5.39
CA LEU A 314 -3.98 -5.30 5.26
C LEU A 314 -3.32 -6.03 4.09
N GLU A 315 -3.46 -7.35 4.02
CA GLU A 315 -2.80 -8.20 3.04
C GLU A 315 -3.22 -7.85 1.61
N VAL A 316 -4.53 -7.76 1.37
CA VAL A 316 -5.09 -7.39 0.06
C VAL A 316 -4.74 -5.95 -0.28
N SER A 317 -4.87 -4.99 0.65
CA SER A 317 -4.55 -3.58 0.36
C SER A 317 -3.09 -3.36 0.00
N GLN A 318 -2.15 -4.07 0.64
CA GLN A 318 -0.73 -3.95 0.32
C GLN A 318 -0.42 -4.39 -1.12
N ILE A 319 -1.12 -5.41 -1.63
CA ILE A 319 -0.87 -5.93 -2.98
C ILE A 319 -1.71 -5.22 -4.04
N VAL A 320 -3.00 -5.03 -3.78
CA VAL A 320 -3.96 -4.47 -4.74
C VAL A 320 -3.90 -2.94 -4.76
N GLU A 321 -4.23 -2.30 -3.64
CA GLU A 321 -4.34 -0.83 -3.57
C GLU A 321 -2.97 -0.15 -3.61
N HIS A 322 -1.99 -0.68 -2.88
CA HIS A 322 -0.69 -0.06 -2.74
C HIS A 322 0.29 -0.48 -3.85
N LEU A 323 0.62 -1.77 -3.94
CA LEU A 323 1.63 -2.22 -4.91
C LEU A 323 1.13 -2.10 -6.36
N SER A 324 -0.08 -2.57 -6.65
CA SER A 324 -0.58 -2.61 -8.02
C SER A 324 -1.09 -1.25 -8.49
N LYS A 325 -2.07 -0.66 -7.78
CA LYS A 325 -2.73 0.59 -8.20
C LYS A 325 -1.90 1.85 -7.97
N VAL A 326 -0.99 1.87 -6.99
CA VAL A 326 -0.08 3.01 -6.81
C VAL A 326 1.27 2.74 -7.46
N HIS A 327 2.04 1.76 -6.98
CA HIS A 327 3.43 1.60 -7.41
C HIS A 327 3.57 1.27 -8.89
N PHE A 328 2.86 0.27 -9.42
CA PHE A 328 3.03 -0.15 -10.81
C PHE A 328 2.41 0.84 -11.82
N ILE A 329 1.26 1.44 -11.49
CA ILE A 329 0.67 2.51 -12.33
C ILE A 329 1.60 3.74 -12.35
N ALA A 330 2.10 4.17 -11.19
CA ALA A 330 3.01 5.31 -11.11
C ALA A 330 4.32 5.08 -11.88
N GLU A 331 4.86 3.86 -11.87
CA GLU A 331 6.06 3.54 -12.63
C GLU A 331 5.86 3.73 -14.13
N GLY A 332 4.78 3.21 -14.71
CA GLY A 332 4.47 3.40 -16.13
C GLY A 332 4.38 4.88 -16.52
N LEU A 333 3.74 5.69 -15.66
CA LEU A 333 3.68 7.15 -15.83
C LEU A 333 5.07 7.78 -15.74
N CYS A 334 5.86 7.44 -14.73
CA CYS A 334 7.17 8.04 -14.49
C CYS A 334 8.21 7.67 -15.55
N VAL A 335 8.19 6.44 -16.06
CA VAL A 335 9.00 6.05 -17.21
C VAL A 335 8.55 6.83 -18.45
N SER A 336 7.25 7.07 -18.62
CA SER A 336 6.75 7.88 -19.75
C SER A 336 7.18 9.35 -19.65
N VAL A 337 7.16 9.94 -18.45
CA VAL A 337 7.67 11.30 -18.19
C VAL A 337 9.13 11.42 -18.62
N GLU A 338 9.98 10.49 -18.17
CA GLU A 338 11.40 10.48 -18.54
C GLU A 338 11.59 10.34 -20.07
N ARG A 339 10.76 9.55 -20.75
CA ARG A 339 10.93 9.28 -22.18
C ARG A 339 10.38 10.36 -23.11
N GLN A 340 9.39 11.13 -22.65
CA GLN A 340 8.62 12.03 -23.52
C GLN A 340 8.81 13.50 -23.19
N LEU A 341 9.32 13.83 -22.01
CA LEU A 341 9.52 15.20 -21.59
C LEU A 341 11.01 15.50 -21.38
N SER A 342 11.50 16.49 -22.13
CA SER A 342 12.85 17.02 -21.95
C SER A 342 13.00 17.61 -20.55
N TYR A 343 14.23 17.60 -20.01
CA TYR A 343 14.56 18.24 -18.73
C TYR A 343 14.13 19.72 -18.63
N GLN A 344 14.02 20.45 -19.75
CA GLN A 344 13.54 21.83 -19.80
C GLN A 344 12.01 21.96 -20.00
N HIS A 345 11.26 20.87 -19.97
CA HIS A 345 9.81 20.91 -20.05
C HIS A 345 9.22 21.27 -18.67
N PRO A 346 8.30 22.24 -18.55
CA PRO A 346 7.68 22.61 -17.27
C PRO A 346 7.07 21.40 -16.53
N LEU A 347 6.32 20.56 -17.26
CA LEU A 347 5.77 19.33 -16.69
C LEU A 347 6.84 18.33 -16.23
N TYR A 348 8.00 18.26 -16.89
CA TYR A 348 9.08 17.39 -16.42
C TYR A 348 9.56 17.84 -15.04
N VAL A 349 9.81 19.14 -14.88
CA VAL A 349 10.31 19.73 -13.62
C VAL A 349 9.35 19.43 -12.47
N ILE A 350 8.05 19.56 -12.70
CA ILE A 350 7.01 19.22 -11.70
C ILE A 350 7.03 17.72 -11.42
N MET A 351 6.90 16.90 -12.47
CA MET A 351 6.72 15.45 -12.32
C MET A 351 7.94 14.75 -11.75
N ARG A 352 9.17 15.27 -11.96
CA ARG A 352 10.38 14.66 -11.41
C ARG A 352 10.33 14.53 -9.88
N TYR A 353 9.71 15.48 -9.19
CA TYR A 353 9.52 15.41 -7.73
C TYR A 353 8.45 14.40 -7.33
N HIS A 354 7.40 14.21 -8.14
CA HIS A 354 6.37 13.20 -7.90
C HIS A 354 6.83 11.78 -8.23
N CYS A 355 7.75 11.64 -9.18
CA CYS A 355 8.34 10.37 -9.59
C CYS A 355 9.56 9.95 -8.76
N ARG A 356 10.01 10.79 -7.82
CA ARG A 356 11.18 10.49 -7.00
C ARG A 356 10.93 9.22 -6.19
N GLY A 357 11.85 8.26 -6.29
CA GLY A 357 11.79 7.00 -5.53
C GLY A 357 10.91 5.90 -6.13
N VAL A 358 10.00 6.19 -7.08
CA VAL A 358 9.14 5.17 -7.70
C VAL A 358 9.97 4.08 -8.39
N LEU A 359 10.88 4.48 -9.29
CA LEU A 359 11.72 3.53 -10.03
C LEU A 359 12.64 2.73 -9.08
N VAL A 360 13.13 3.36 -8.02
CA VAL A 360 14.00 2.71 -7.02
C VAL A 360 13.21 1.65 -6.25
N ALA A 361 12.06 2.02 -5.69
CA ALA A 361 11.23 1.09 -4.93
C ALA A 361 10.81 -0.12 -5.77
N ASN A 362 10.38 0.10 -7.02
CA ASN A 362 9.89 -0.99 -7.85
C ASN A 362 11.02 -1.86 -8.41
N THR A 363 12.15 -1.27 -8.82
CA THR A 363 13.27 -2.03 -9.40
C THR A 363 14.06 -2.81 -8.34
N TYR A 364 14.27 -2.24 -7.15
CA TYR A 364 15.01 -2.90 -6.07
C TYR A 364 14.11 -3.70 -5.12
N GLY A 365 12.94 -3.17 -4.76
CA GLY A 365 12.03 -3.75 -3.78
C GLY A 365 11.06 -4.77 -4.36
N GLY A 366 10.51 -4.51 -5.55
CA GLY A 366 9.53 -5.40 -6.19
C GLY A 366 9.99 -6.86 -6.30
N PRO A 367 11.20 -7.15 -6.84
CA PRO A 367 11.72 -8.52 -6.91
C PRO A 367 11.92 -9.17 -5.54
N VAL A 368 12.35 -8.40 -4.54
CA VAL A 368 12.54 -8.90 -3.16
C VAL A 368 11.20 -9.26 -2.51
N LEU A 369 10.12 -8.61 -2.94
CA LEU A 369 8.78 -8.83 -2.42
C LEU A 369 8.10 -10.03 -3.12
N LEU A 370 8.09 -10.04 -4.45
CA LEU A 370 7.24 -10.94 -5.26
C LEU A 370 7.92 -12.22 -5.77
N ALA A 371 9.22 -12.40 -5.56
CA ALA A 371 9.90 -13.62 -6.00
C ALA A 371 9.78 -14.75 -4.96
N ASP A 372 9.87 -15.97 -5.48
CA ASP A 372 9.83 -17.22 -4.72
C ASP A 372 10.91 -17.28 -3.62
N ASN A 373 10.53 -17.77 -2.45
CA ASN A 373 11.33 -17.91 -1.23
C ASN A 373 11.89 -16.59 -0.67
N LEU A 374 11.19 -15.47 -0.89
CA LEU A 374 11.59 -14.15 -0.36
C LEU A 374 10.54 -13.58 0.62
N LYS A 375 10.27 -12.26 0.55
CA LYS A 375 9.60 -11.57 1.66
C LYS A 375 8.15 -11.95 1.84
N LEU A 376 7.36 -12.04 0.76
CA LEU A 376 5.94 -12.36 0.93
C LEU A 376 5.68 -13.76 1.47
N ASP A 377 6.53 -14.73 1.17
CA ASP A 377 6.42 -16.09 1.76
C ASP A 377 6.61 -16.08 3.28
N SER A 378 7.31 -15.07 3.80
CA SER A 378 7.51 -14.89 5.24
C SER A 378 6.52 -13.93 5.91
N LEU A 379 5.72 -13.21 5.12
CA LEU A 379 4.84 -12.15 5.61
C LEU A 379 3.36 -12.53 5.54
N PHE A 380 2.93 -13.17 4.45
CA PHE A 380 1.51 -13.43 4.19
C PHE A 380 1.26 -14.93 3.93
N PRO A 381 0.10 -15.46 4.38
CA PRO A 381 -0.22 -16.89 4.27
C PRO A 381 -0.29 -17.40 2.84
N TYR A 382 -0.58 -16.55 1.85
CA TYR A 382 -0.64 -16.92 0.43
C TYR A 382 0.69 -16.76 -0.32
N GLY A 383 1.72 -16.23 0.36
CA GLY A 383 3.08 -16.03 -0.15
C GLY A 383 3.16 -15.32 -1.51
N TYR A 384 4.24 -15.58 -2.24
CA TYR A 384 4.47 -14.95 -3.54
C TYR A 384 3.42 -15.36 -4.59
N LYS A 385 2.90 -16.59 -4.53
CA LYS A 385 1.94 -17.10 -5.53
C LYS A 385 0.63 -16.33 -5.48
N GLY A 386 0.01 -16.25 -4.29
CA GLY A 386 -1.22 -15.47 -4.13
C GLY A 386 -1.00 -13.98 -4.38
N ALA A 387 0.18 -13.44 -4.06
CA ALA A 387 0.49 -12.05 -4.37
C ALA A 387 0.54 -11.78 -5.87
N ASN A 388 1.21 -12.63 -6.64
CA ASN A 388 1.24 -12.49 -8.11
C ASN A 388 -0.14 -12.71 -8.72
N GLU A 389 -0.95 -13.60 -8.14
CA GLU A 389 -2.36 -13.78 -8.54
C GLU A 389 -3.19 -12.52 -8.29
N LEU A 390 -3.07 -11.89 -7.12
CA LEU A 390 -3.71 -10.61 -6.82
C LEU A 390 -3.27 -9.50 -7.79
N VAL A 391 -1.98 -9.41 -8.09
CA VAL A 391 -1.43 -8.47 -9.10
C VAL A 391 -2.07 -8.74 -10.47
N ALA A 392 -2.21 -10.01 -10.87
CA ALA A 392 -2.83 -10.41 -12.13
C ALA A 392 -4.32 -10.08 -12.20
N LYS A 393 -5.07 -10.33 -11.12
CA LYS A 393 -6.50 -9.98 -11.00
C LYS A 393 -6.71 -8.47 -11.07
N THR A 394 -5.84 -7.70 -10.42
CA THR A 394 -5.94 -6.22 -10.36
C THR A 394 -5.68 -5.55 -11.71
N ALA A 395 -4.89 -6.17 -12.58
CA ALA A 395 -4.54 -5.58 -13.87
C ALA A 395 -5.59 -5.78 -14.98
N LYS A 396 -6.54 -6.71 -14.78
CA LYS A 396 -7.69 -6.93 -15.66
C LYS A 396 -8.77 -5.92 -15.35
#